data_AF-A0A6C0FE36-F1
#
_entry.id   AF-A0A6C0FE36-F1
#
_cell.length_a   1.000
_cell.length_b   1.000
_cell.length_c   1.000
_cell.angle_alpha   90.00
_cell.angle_beta   90.00
_cell.angle_gamma   90.00
#
_symmetry.space_group_name_H-M   'P 1'
#
loop_
_entity.id
_entity.type
_entity.pdbx_description
1 polymer ?
#
loop_
_entity_poly.entity_id
_entity_poly.type
_entity_poly.pdbx_seq_one_letter_code
_entity_poly.pdbx_strand_id
1 'polypeptide(L)'
;MDYFGSIVKSESEIDSELIERFRDRCHESFMKKIIQDLKKEQVLLKEYSVSGWMVFHGKTIHDIIKNKINVQTDKNKQKLKFTYCFNKLFNDTNVCQMICDKI
;
A
#
# COMPACT_ATOMS: atom_id res chain seq x y z
N MET A 1 -4.20 24.36 27.25
CA MET A 1 -3.26 23.47 26.53
C MET A 1 -3.90 22.11 26.51
N ASP A 2 -4.51 21.73 25.39
CA ASP A 2 -5.30 20.51 25.33
C ASP A 2 -4.39 19.29 25.26
N TYR A 3 -4.61 18.41 26.23
CA TYR A 3 -3.80 17.27 26.59
C TYR A 3 -4.03 16.10 25.63
N PHE A 4 -3.78 16.30 24.34
CA PHE A 4 -3.93 15.27 23.29
C PHE A 4 -2.86 14.15 23.40
N GLY A 5 -1.94 14.22 24.36
CA GLY A 5 -0.98 13.16 24.66
C GLY A 5 -1.61 11.90 25.27
N SER A 6 -2.81 12.00 25.84
CA SER A 6 -3.51 10.88 26.49
C SER A 6 -4.54 10.19 25.60
N ILE A 7 -4.90 10.79 24.47
CA ILE A 7 -5.87 10.20 23.56
C ILE A 7 -5.11 9.24 22.66
N VAL A 8 -5.43 7.96 22.80
CA VAL A 8 -4.90 6.90 21.96
C VAL A 8 -5.78 6.76 20.73
N LYS A 9 -5.15 6.75 19.56
CA LYS A 9 -5.78 6.40 18.29
C LYS A 9 -5.69 4.89 18.15
N SER A 10 -6.85 4.25 18.06
CA SER A 10 -6.95 2.80 17.97
C SER A 10 -6.50 2.27 16.61
N GLU A 11 -6.17 0.98 16.58
CA GLU A 11 -5.77 0.27 15.37
C GLU A 11 -6.83 0.40 14.25
N SER A 12 -8.12 0.28 14.60
CA SER A 12 -9.23 0.37 13.65
C SER A 12 -9.39 1.77 13.07
N GLU A 13 -9.17 2.82 13.87
CA GLU A 13 -9.20 4.20 13.41
C GLU A 13 -8.05 4.50 12.43
N ILE A 14 -6.86 3.96 12.70
CA ILE A 14 -5.70 4.12 11.82
C ILE A 14 -5.93 3.38 10.51
N ASP A 15 -6.38 2.12 10.58
CA ASP A 15 -6.66 1.33 9.39
C ASP A 15 -7.72 2.00 8.51
N SER A 16 -8.79 2.51 9.12
CA SER A 16 -9.87 3.22 8.42
C SER A 16 -9.36 4.52 7.77
N GLU A 17 -8.53 5.30 8.49
CA GLU A 17 -7.90 6.50 7.94
C GLU A 17 -7.01 6.19 6.73
N LEU A 18 -6.19 5.14 6.82
CA LEU A 18 -5.31 4.72 5.73
C LEU A 18 -6.12 4.21 4.52
N ILE A 19 -7.16 3.42 4.75
CA ILE A 19 -8.04 2.94 3.68
C ILE A 19 -8.74 4.10 2.99
N GLU A 20 -9.30 5.04 3.74
CA GLU A 20 -10.00 6.20 3.18
C GLU A 20 -9.05 7.07 2.34
N ARG A 21 -7.87 7.35 2.89
CA ARG A 21 -6.87 8.21 2.25
C ARG A 21 -6.37 7.66 0.91
N PHE A 22 -6.28 6.34 0.78
CA PHE A 22 -5.78 5.69 -0.43
C PHE A 22 -6.87 5.02 -1.28
N ARG A 23 -8.15 5.28 -0.99
CA ARG A 23 -9.32 4.71 -1.70
C ARG A 23 -9.25 4.91 -3.21
N ASP A 24 -8.85 6.10 -3.66
CA ASP A 24 -8.78 6.42 -5.10
C ASP A 24 -7.52 5.90 -5.78
N ARG A 25 -6.57 5.32 -5.02
CA ARG A 25 -5.26 4.92 -5.52
C ARG A 25 -5.12 3.41 -5.70
N CYS A 26 -5.88 2.62 -4.96
CA CYS A 26 -5.81 1.17 -5.01
C CYS A 26 -7.06 0.51 -4.43
N HIS A 27 -7.26 -0.76 -4.76
CA HIS A 27 -8.32 -1.56 -4.17
C HIS A 27 -8.11 -1.77 -2.67
N GLU A 28 -9.22 -1.77 -1.91
CA GLU A 28 -9.22 -1.93 -0.46
C GLU A 28 -8.51 -3.22 -0.01
N SER A 29 -8.69 -4.34 -0.74
CA SER A 29 -8.02 -5.61 -0.44
C SER A 29 -6.49 -5.50 -0.51
N PHE A 30 -5.97 -4.75 -1.48
CA PHE A 30 -4.55 -4.48 -1.62
C PHE A 30 -4.05 -3.56 -0.50
N MET A 31 -4.84 -2.54 -0.14
CA MET A 31 -4.51 -1.65 0.97
C MET A 31 -4.47 -2.39 2.31
N LYS A 32 -5.45 -3.26 2.59
CA LYS A 32 -5.46 -4.13 3.77
C LYS A 32 -4.22 -5.02 3.84
N LYS A 33 -3.79 -5.57 2.71
CA LYS A 33 -2.55 -6.33 2.63
C LYS A 33 -1.32 -5.48 2.98
N ILE A 34 -1.21 -4.27 2.44
CA ILE A 34 -0.12 -3.35 2.79
C ILE A 34 -0.12 -3.05 4.30
N ILE A 35 -1.28 -2.76 4.90
CA ILE A 35 -1.41 -2.50 6.34
C ILE A 35 -0.93 -3.70 7.15
N GLN A 36 -1.37 -4.91 6.80
CA GLN A 36 -0.95 -6.15 7.46
C GLN A 36 0.56 -6.38 7.34
N ASP A 37 1.13 -6.16 6.16
CA ASP A 37 2.58 -6.28 5.94
C ASP A 37 3.34 -5.27 6.81
N LEU A 38 2.89 -4.01 6.88
CA LEU A 38 3.51 -2.98 7.71
C LEU A 38 3.43 -3.29 9.22
N LYS A 39 2.32 -3.88 9.68
CA LYS A 39 2.17 -4.37 11.06
C LYS A 39 3.12 -5.53 11.36
N LYS A 40 3.22 -6.47 10.43
CA LYS A 40 4.13 -7.62 10.54
C LYS A 40 5.60 -7.19 10.57
N GLU A 41 5.95 -6.19 9.76
CA GLU A 41 7.27 -5.55 9.72
C GLU A 41 7.56 -4.66 10.95
N GLN A 42 6.60 -4.50 11.87
CA GLN A 42 6.67 -3.60 13.03
C GLN A 42 6.92 -2.11 12.65
N VAL A 43 6.62 -1.75 11.40
CA VAL A 43 6.68 -0.37 10.90
C VAL A 43 5.44 0.40 11.32
N LEU A 44 4.28 -0.26 11.25
CA LEU A 44 3.00 0.25 11.76
C LEU A 44 2.71 -0.38 13.11
N LEU A 45 2.67 0.45 14.16
CA LEU A 45 2.31 0.03 15.51
C LEU A 45 0.79 -0.09 15.64
N LYS A 46 0.33 -0.90 16.60
CA LYS A 46 -1.10 -1.10 16.87
C LYS A 46 -1.78 0.17 17.38
N GLU A 47 -1.05 0.98 18.12
CA GLU A 47 -1.58 2.15 18.80
C GLU A 47 -0.59 3.30 18.71
N TYR A 48 -1.14 4.50 18.58
CA TYR A 48 -0.38 5.75 18.66
C TYR A 48 -1.15 6.72 19.53
N SER A 49 -0.46 7.62 20.23
CA SER A 49 -1.13 8.83 20.69
C SER A 49 -1.57 9.65 19.47
N VAL A 50 -2.71 10.35 19.57
CA VAL A 50 -3.21 11.19 18.47
C VAL A 50 -2.17 12.22 18.04
N SER A 51 -1.52 12.87 19.01
CA SER A 51 -0.42 13.81 18.74
C SER A 51 0.79 13.11 18.10
N GLY A 52 1.13 11.90 18.56
CA GLY A 52 2.22 11.13 17.99
C GLY A 52 1.97 10.71 16.54
N TRP A 53 0.74 10.31 16.24
CA TRP A 53 0.30 10.02 14.88
C TRP A 53 0.37 11.25 13.98
N MET A 54 -0.19 12.38 14.41
CA MET A 54 -0.22 13.59 13.58
C MET A 54 1.16 14.21 13.34
N VAL A 55 2.04 14.20 14.34
CA VAL A 55 3.31 14.94 14.30
C VAL A 55 4.46 14.08 13.78
N PHE A 56 4.54 12.82 14.17
CA PHE A 56 5.76 12.01 13.94
C PHE A 56 5.55 10.84 12.98
N HIS A 57 4.45 10.11 13.11
CA HIS A 57 4.32 8.80 12.45
C HIS A 57 3.46 8.82 11.18
N GLY A 58 2.33 9.53 11.20
CA GLY A 58 1.33 9.49 10.14
C GLY A 58 1.91 9.85 8.79
N LYS A 59 2.66 10.95 8.69
CA LYS A 59 3.32 11.35 7.43
C LYS A 59 4.27 10.27 6.90
N THR A 60 5.12 9.73 7.76
CA THR A 60 6.08 8.69 7.40
C THR A 60 5.38 7.42 6.89
N ILE A 61 4.32 6.98 7.57
CA ILE A 61 3.51 5.84 7.13
C ILE A 61 2.84 6.12 5.78
N HIS A 62 2.27 7.32 5.59
CA HIS A 62 1.69 7.71 4.31
C HIS A 62 2.72 7.67 3.17
N ASP A 63 3.93 8.16 3.40
CA ASP A 63 5.00 8.17 2.40
C ASP A 63 5.47 6.74 2.07
N ILE A 64 5.57 5.86 3.07
CA ILE A 64 5.90 4.44 2.87
C ILE A 64 4.83 3.76 2.01
N ILE A 65 3.55 3.93 2.34
CA ILE A 65 2.42 3.35 1.59
C ILE A 65 2.43 3.87 0.16
N LYS A 66 2.54 5.19 -0.02
CA LYS A 66 2.60 5.82 -1.34
C LYS A 66 3.75 5.24 -2.18
N ASN A 67 4.92 5.05 -1.58
CA ASN A 67 6.06 4.44 -2.26
C ASN A 67 5.78 2.97 -2.64
N LYS A 68 5.22 2.15 -1.73
CA LYS A 68 4.84 0.76 -2.03
C LYS A 68 3.85 0.68 -3.21
N ILE A 69 2.83 1.55 -3.24
CA ILE A 69 1.86 1.64 -4.35
C ILE A 69 2.54 2.02 -5.66
N ASN A 70 3.40 3.04 -5.65
CA ASN A 70 4.08 3.51 -6.86
C ASN A 70 5.02 2.43 -7.42
N VAL A 71 5.85 1.82 -6.56
CA VAL A 71 6.77 0.74 -6.96
C VAL A 71 6.00 -0.44 -7.56
N GLN A 72 4.88 -0.85 -6.95
CA GLN A 72 4.07 -1.94 -7.49
C GLN A 72 3.44 -1.56 -8.84
N THR A 73 2.96 -0.32 -8.97
CA THR A 73 2.41 0.21 -10.22
C THR A 73 3.44 0.18 -11.34
N ASP A 74 4.67 0.63 -11.06
CA ASP A 74 5.73 0.66 -12.05
C ASP A 74 6.19 -0.74 -12.46
N LYS A 75 6.29 -1.67 -11.49
CA LYS A 75 6.53 -3.09 -11.77
C LYS A 75 5.44 -3.68 -12.67
N ASN A 76 4.17 -3.42 -12.37
CA ASN A 76 3.06 -3.94 -13.18
C ASN A 76 3.04 -3.32 -14.58
N LYS A 77 3.34 -2.02 -14.73
CA LYS A 77 3.51 -1.38 -16.05
C LYS A 77 4.65 -2.01 -16.85
N GLN A 78 5.79 -2.30 -16.22
CA GLN A 78 6.91 -2.96 -16.89
C GLN A 78 6.53 -4.38 -17.33
N LYS A 79 5.87 -5.16 -16.47
CA LYS A 79 5.36 -6.49 -16.82
C LYS A 79 4.39 -6.44 -17.99
N LEU A 80 3.42 -5.51 -17.98
CA LEU A 80 2.47 -5.35 -19.09
C LEU A 80 3.16 -5.02 -20.41
N LYS A 81 4.12 -4.09 -20.40
CA LYS A 81 4.92 -3.76 -21.59
C LYS A 81 5.70 -4.97 -22.10
N PHE A 82 6.32 -5.72 -21.19
CA PHE A 82 7.04 -6.94 -21.53
C PHE A 82 6.11 -7.97 -22.17
N THR A 83 4.98 -8.28 -21.56
CA THR A 83 3.98 -9.22 -22.09
C THR A 83 3.50 -8.80 -23.47
N TYR A 84 3.20 -7.51 -23.66
CA TYR A 84 2.78 -6.99 -24.95
C TYR A 84 3.86 -7.18 -26.05
N CYS A 85 5.10 -6.78 -25.77
CA CYS A 85 6.21 -6.94 -26.72
C CYS A 85 6.50 -8.41 -27.00
N PHE A 86 6.51 -9.25 -25.97
CA PHE A 86 6.78 -10.68 -26.08
C PHE A 86 5.70 -11.37 -26.93
N ASN A 87 4.42 -11.10 -26.67
CA ASN A 87 3.32 -11.61 -27.48
C ASN A 87 3.47 -11.20 -28.95
N LYS A 88 3.84 -9.94 -29.21
CA LYS A 88 3.99 -9.42 -30.58
C LYS A 88 5.16 -10.05 -31.33
N LEU A 89 6.27 -10.36 -30.65
CA LEU A 89 7.48 -10.88 -31.28
C LEU A 89 7.47 -12.40 -31.45
N PHE A 90 6.88 -13.13 -30.50
CA PHE A 90 6.96 -14.59 -30.43
C PHE A 90 5.62 -15.31 -30.58
N ASN A 91 4.49 -14.58 -30.51
CA ASN A 91 3.12 -15.10 -30.60
C ASN A 91 2.82 -16.28 -29.64
N ASP A 92 3.55 -16.34 -28.53
CA ASP A 92 3.41 -17.37 -27.51
C ASP A 92 2.45 -16.90 -26.41
N THR A 93 1.21 -17.35 -26.56
CA THR A 93 0.08 -17.00 -25.68
C THR A 93 0.23 -17.63 -24.29
N ASN A 94 0.91 -18.77 -24.16
CA ASN A 94 1.03 -19.50 -22.89
C ASN A 94 1.87 -18.71 -21.88
N VAL A 95 3.03 -18.20 -22.32
CA VAL A 95 3.90 -17.38 -21.48
C VAL A 95 3.22 -16.06 -21.12
N CYS A 96 2.47 -15.47 -22.04
CA CYS A 96 1.72 -14.25 -21.78
C CYS A 96 0.64 -14.44 -20.71
N GLN A 97 -0.07 -15.57 -20.76
CA GLN A 97 -1.11 -15.93 -19.80
C GLN A 97 -0.53 -16.16 -18.39
N MET A 98 0.60 -16.90 -18.29
CA MET A 98 1.31 -17.10 -17.02
C MET A 98 1.79 -15.79 -16.37
N ILE A 99 2.10 -14.76 -17.16
CA ILE A 99 2.51 -13.45 -16.65
C ILE A 99 1.29 -12.65 -16.20
N CYS A 100 0.19 -12.68 -16.97
CA CYS A 100 -1.06 -12.02 -16.61
C CYS A 100 -1.65 -12.53 -15.29
N ASP A 101 -1.57 -13.83 -15.02
CA ASP A 101 -2.04 -14.44 -13.76
C ASP A 101 -1.24 -13.96 -12.52
N LYS A 102 -0.10 -13.29 -12.73
CA LYS A 102 0.82 -12.82 -11.67
C LYS A 102 0.94 -11.28 -11.60
N ILE A 103 0.07 -10.54 -12.29
CA ILE A 103 -0.01 -9.07 -12.28
C ILE A 103 -1.11 -8.61 -11.32
#